data_AF-A0A0P0M3A9-F1
#
_entry.id   AF-A0A0P0M3A9-F1
#
_cell.length_a   1.000
_cell.length_b   1.000
_cell.length_c   1.000
_cell.angle_alpha   90.00
_cell.angle_beta   90.00
_cell.angle_gamma   90.00
#
_symmetry.space_group_name_H-M   'P 1'
#
loop_
_entity.id
_entity.type
_entity.pdbx_description
1 polymer ?
#
loop_
_entity_poly.entity_id
_entity_poly.type
_entity_poly.pdbx_seq_one_letter_code
_entity_poly.pdbx_strand_id
1 'polypeptide(L)'
;MERAVATTRYKVDGVTFQREVFASFPDKVVVVRLTADRPGKLNFKVGYVSPLEHKVSRKGKKLVLTGRGRDHEGVKGLIRMETQTQADVDGGKVKIDDQNITVEGADSVTLYVSSGTNFINYHDISGNESKKASGYLSLALGRPYSQVLQEHIALYKEQFDRVRLDLGTSERAKLETVKRIELFNEGKDVSLAVLLFQYGRYLLISSSQPGGQPANLQGIWNNKLAAPWDGKYTININTEMNYWPAEVTNLSETHQPLFEMVKELSVTGRETARAMYGCNGWVAHHNTDIWRATGPVDKAFYGTWPMGGAWLTTHLWQHYYIVGTSCFFPKPIRH
;
A
#
# COMPACT_ATOMS: atom_id res chain seq x y z
N MET A 1 4.88 11.36 -10.58
CA MET A 1 5.57 10.66 -9.47
C MET A 1 6.18 11.63 -8.47
N GLU A 2 6.77 12.76 -8.89
CA GLU A 2 7.47 13.74 -8.01
C GLU A 2 6.75 14.15 -6.71
N ARG A 3 5.41 14.21 -6.72
CA ARG A 3 4.59 14.58 -5.55
C ARG A 3 3.84 13.40 -4.92
N ALA A 4 3.86 12.22 -5.53
CA ALA A 4 2.94 11.11 -5.22
C ALA A 4 1.46 11.53 -5.15
N VAL A 5 1.01 12.35 -6.10
CA VAL A 5 -0.38 12.83 -6.25
C VAL A 5 -0.88 12.49 -7.65
N ALA A 6 -2.07 11.91 -7.75
CA ALA A 6 -2.79 11.73 -9.00
C ALA A 6 -3.72 12.92 -9.24
N THR A 7 -3.71 13.47 -10.46
CA THR A 7 -4.55 14.62 -10.83
C THR A 7 -5.45 14.29 -12.02
N THR A 8 -6.74 14.60 -11.92
CA THR A 8 -7.67 14.67 -13.06
C THR A 8 -8.11 16.10 -13.26
N ARG A 9 -8.14 16.60 -14.49
CA ARG A 9 -8.68 17.92 -14.86
C ARG A 9 -9.54 17.81 -16.10
N TYR A 10 -10.70 18.46 -16.10
CA TYR A 10 -11.60 18.49 -17.25
C TYR A 10 -12.50 19.74 -17.18
N LYS A 11 -13.20 20.04 -18.28
CA LYS A 11 -14.09 21.21 -18.39
C LYS A 11 -15.48 20.77 -18.85
N VAL A 12 -16.52 21.26 -18.18
CA VAL A 12 -17.93 21.04 -18.54
C VAL A 12 -18.65 22.38 -18.44
N ASP A 13 -19.40 22.76 -19.49
CA ASP A 13 -20.19 24.00 -19.53
C ASP A 13 -19.44 25.27 -19.10
N GLY A 14 -18.16 25.36 -19.47
CA GLY A 14 -17.32 26.50 -19.12
C GLY A 14 -16.69 26.47 -17.73
N VAL A 15 -16.96 25.45 -16.91
CA VAL A 15 -16.42 25.25 -15.55
C VAL A 15 -15.29 24.22 -15.60
N THR A 16 -14.13 24.57 -15.05
CA THR A 16 -13.00 23.64 -14.86
C THR A 16 -13.15 22.91 -13.55
N PHE A 17 -13.13 21.57 -13.61
CA PHE A 17 -13.10 20.71 -12.45
C PHE A 17 -11.70 20.10 -12.29
N GLN A 18 -11.23 20.03 -11.05
CA GLN A 18 -9.97 19.37 -10.72
C GLN A 18 -10.19 18.37 -9.57
N ARG A 19 -9.52 17.22 -9.68
CA ARG A 19 -9.44 16.21 -8.63
C ARG A 19 -7.98 15.92 -8.33
N GLU A 20 -7.56 16.01 -7.08
CA GLU A 20 -6.26 15.53 -6.60
C GLU A 20 -6.50 14.38 -5.61
N VAL A 21 -5.76 13.27 -5.79
CA VAL A 21 -5.86 12.08 -4.93
C VAL A 21 -4.48 11.62 -4.49
N PHE A 22 -4.29 11.40 -3.20
CA PHE A 22 -3.07 10.82 -2.64
C PHE A 22 -3.35 10.05 -1.34
N ALA A 23 -2.49 9.11 -1.00
CA ALA A 23 -2.47 8.45 0.31
C ALA A 23 -1.42 9.14 1.17
N SER A 24 -1.84 9.91 2.17
CA SER A 24 -0.95 10.67 3.03
C SER A 24 -0.07 9.75 3.88
N PHE A 25 1.25 9.82 3.67
CA PHE A 25 2.23 9.10 4.49
C PHE A 25 2.14 9.46 5.99
N PRO A 26 2.13 10.74 6.41
CA PRO A 26 2.08 11.08 7.84
C PRO A 26 0.72 10.78 8.47
N ASP A 27 -0.38 11.00 7.75
CA ASP A 27 -1.74 10.97 8.34
C ASP A 27 -2.43 9.60 8.20
N LYS A 28 -1.91 8.71 7.37
CA LYS A 28 -2.45 7.35 7.14
C LYS A 28 -3.90 7.35 6.63
N VAL A 29 -4.22 8.32 5.77
CA VAL A 29 -5.53 8.46 5.10
C VAL A 29 -5.37 8.70 3.61
N VAL A 30 -6.35 8.26 2.83
CA VAL A 30 -6.50 8.71 1.44
C VAL A 30 -7.25 10.04 1.44
N VAL A 31 -6.68 11.02 0.75
CA VAL A 31 -7.23 12.37 0.58
C VAL A 31 -7.71 12.52 -0.85
N VAL A 32 -8.95 12.97 -1.02
CA VAL A 32 -9.55 13.30 -2.33
C VAL A 32 -9.99 14.75 -2.30
N ARG A 33 -9.26 15.63 -2.99
CA ARG A 33 -9.60 17.04 -3.14
C ARG A 33 -10.32 17.25 -4.46
N LEU A 34 -11.50 17.86 -4.41
CA LEU A 34 -12.35 18.19 -5.54
C LEU A 34 -12.55 19.71 -5.56
N THR A 35 -12.36 20.36 -6.72
CA THR A 35 -12.58 21.80 -6.87
C THR A 35 -13.31 22.11 -8.18
N ALA A 36 -14.06 23.21 -8.18
CA ALA A 36 -14.59 23.87 -9.37
C ALA A 36 -14.04 25.31 -9.44
N ASP A 37 -13.75 25.81 -10.63
CA ASP A 37 -13.25 27.19 -10.83
C ASP A 37 -14.35 28.27 -10.84
N ARG A 38 -15.61 27.88 -10.60
CA ARG A 38 -16.74 28.79 -10.42
C ARG A 38 -17.50 28.43 -9.14
N PRO A 39 -17.88 29.43 -8.32
CA PRO A 39 -18.59 29.18 -7.08
C PRO A 39 -19.91 28.42 -7.28
N GLY A 40 -20.22 27.51 -6.36
CA GLY A 40 -21.47 26.77 -6.31
C GLY A 40 -21.65 25.70 -7.38
N LYS A 41 -20.59 25.31 -8.10
CA LYS A 41 -20.69 24.38 -9.23
C LYS A 41 -20.37 22.92 -8.89
N LEU A 42 -19.82 22.64 -7.71
CA LEU A 42 -19.49 21.28 -7.32
C LEU A 42 -20.70 20.59 -6.67
N ASN A 43 -21.23 19.58 -7.36
CA ASN A 43 -22.36 18.76 -6.92
C ASN A 43 -22.02 17.29 -7.16
N PHE A 44 -22.10 16.45 -6.13
CA PHE A 44 -21.87 15.02 -6.28
C PHE A 44 -22.45 14.20 -5.13
N LYS A 45 -22.53 12.90 -5.36
CA LYS A 45 -22.90 11.89 -4.38
C LYS A 45 -21.79 10.83 -4.34
N VAL A 46 -21.35 10.47 -3.14
CA VAL A 46 -20.34 9.42 -2.93
C VAL A 46 -20.85 8.41 -1.91
N GLY A 47 -20.65 7.13 -2.22
CA GLY A 47 -21.01 5.99 -1.38
C GLY A 47 -20.01 4.87 -1.58
N TYR A 48 -20.23 3.74 -0.90
CA TYR A 48 -19.37 2.56 -1.02
C TYR A 48 -20.07 1.40 -1.69
N VAL A 49 -19.27 0.59 -2.37
CA VAL A 49 -19.62 -0.75 -2.84
C VAL A 49 -18.43 -1.65 -2.56
N SER A 50 -18.67 -2.82 -1.98
CA SER A 50 -17.65 -3.86 -1.78
C SER A 50 -18.17 -5.20 -2.32
N PRO A 51 -17.32 -6.01 -2.97
CA PRO A 51 -17.67 -7.38 -3.32
C PRO A 51 -17.74 -8.32 -2.09
N LEU A 52 -17.25 -7.88 -0.93
CA LEU A 52 -17.43 -8.60 0.33
C LEU A 52 -18.79 -8.32 0.95
N GLU A 53 -19.21 -9.18 1.88
CA GLU A 53 -20.31 -8.86 2.78
C GLU A 53 -19.97 -7.57 3.54
N HIS A 54 -20.82 -6.56 3.39
CA HIS A 54 -20.59 -5.24 3.96
C HIS A 54 -21.90 -4.54 4.32
N LYS A 55 -21.79 -3.57 5.22
CA LYS A 55 -22.86 -2.64 5.58
C LYS A 55 -22.34 -1.22 5.47
N VAL A 56 -23.13 -0.34 4.88
CA VAL A 56 -22.91 1.11 4.92
C VAL A 56 -23.86 1.73 5.93
N SER A 57 -23.38 2.71 6.69
CA SER A 57 -24.20 3.45 7.65
C SER A 57 -23.61 4.82 7.95
N ARG A 58 -24.43 5.72 8.48
CA ARG A 58 -23.96 6.99 9.00
C ARG A 58 -23.53 6.89 10.47
N LYS A 59 -22.42 7.51 10.81
CA LYS A 59 -21.99 7.73 12.20
C LYS A 59 -21.57 9.19 12.41
N GLY A 60 -22.46 10.00 12.96
CA GLY A 60 -22.23 11.44 13.14
C GLY A 60 -22.03 12.16 11.81
N LYS A 61 -20.83 12.70 11.58
CA LYS A 61 -20.41 13.37 10.33
C LYS A 61 -19.69 12.42 9.34
N LYS A 62 -19.74 11.11 9.57
CA LYS A 62 -18.99 10.12 8.80
C LYS A 62 -19.92 9.16 8.06
N LEU A 63 -19.53 8.77 6.86
CA LEU A 63 -20.04 7.58 6.18
C LEU A 63 -19.10 6.41 6.49
N VAL A 64 -19.66 5.33 7.01
CA VAL A 64 -18.92 4.17 7.50
C VAL A 64 -19.30 2.94 6.69
N LEU A 65 -18.30 2.27 6.11
CA LEU A 65 -18.44 0.89 5.63
C LEU A 65 -17.84 -0.05 6.68
N THR A 66 -18.60 -1.04 7.12
CA THR A 66 -18.07 -2.20 7.86
C THR A 66 -18.15 -3.43 6.97
N GLY A 67 -17.19 -4.34 7.11
CA GLY A 67 -17.16 -5.57 6.31
C GLY A 67 -16.36 -6.68 6.98
N ARG A 68 -16.47 -7.88 6.41
CA ARG A 68 -15.79 -9.08 6.89
C ARG A 68 -15.07 -9.80 5.75
N GLY A 69 -13.89 -10.34 6.03
CA GLY A 69 -13.19 -11.26 5.15
C GLY A 69 -14.00 -12.54 4.93
N ARG A 70 -13.94 -13.09 3.72
CA ARG A 70 -14.65 -14.31 3.34
C ARG A 70 -13.93 -15.56 3.82
N ASP A 71 -14.68 -16.65 3.92
CA ASP A 71 -14.11 -17.99 4.05
C ASP A 71 -13.31 -18.35 2.78
N HIS A 72 -12.22 -19.12 2.96
CA HIS A 72 -11.35 -19.55 1.87
C HIS A 72 -10.77 -20.93 2.21
N GLU A 73 -10.89 -21.89 1.28
CA GLU A 73 -10.34 -23.26 1.43
C GLU A 73 -10.75 -23.96 2.74
N GLY A 74 -11.98 -23.74 3.19
CA GLY A 74 -12.50 -24.31 4.45
C GLY A 74 -12.07 -23.56 5.72
N VAL A 75 -11.18 -22.56 5.62
CA VAL A 75 -10.78 -21.69 6.72
C VAL A 75 -11.74 -20.51 6.84
N LYS A 76 -12.20 -20.23 8.07
CA LYS A 76 -13.14 -19.14 8.34
C LYS A 76 -12.47 -17.77 8.21
N GLY A 77 -13.14 -16.86 7.51
CA GLY A 77 -12.72 -15.46 7.43
C GLY A 77 -12.99 -14.74 8.74
N LEU A 78 -11.95 -14.37 9.50
CA LEU A 78 -12.08 -13.71 10.81
C LEU A 78 -11.66 -12.23 10.81
N ILE A 79 -11.11 -11.75 9.70
CA ILE A 79 -10.77 -10.33 9.55
C ILE A 79 -12.05 -9.51 9.41
N ARG A 80 -12.17 -8.48 10.24
CA ARG A 80 -13.16 -7.43 10.14
C ARG A 80 -12.48 -6.15 9.68
N MET A 81 -13.19 -5.35 8.90
CA MET A 81 -12.70 -4.08 8.40
C MET A 81 -13.73 -2.97 8.64
N GLU A 82 -13.22 -1.76 8.84
CA GLU A 82 -14.03 -0.54 8.85
C GLU A 82 -13.35 0.56 8.04
N THR A 83 -14.09 1.22 7.16
CA THR A 83 -13.65 2.37 6.37
C THR A 83 -14.46 3.63 6.72
N GLN A 84 -13.73 4.60 7.27
CA GLN A 84 -14.08 5.96 7.68
C GLN A 84 -14.07 7.00 6.55
N THR A 85 -15.19 7.58 6.06
CA THR A 85 -15.12 8.80 5.22
C THR A 85 -15.78 10.00 5.86
N GLN A 86 -15.11 11.14 5.86
CA GLN A 86 -15.67 12.45 6.22
C GLN A 86 -15.34 13.50 5.15
N ALA A 87 -16.31 14.35 4.84
CA ALA A 87 -16.15 15.47 3.91
C ALA A 87 -15.91 16.78 4.68
N ASP A 88 -14.89 17.52 4.24
CA ASP A 88 -14.68 18.93 4.58
C ASP A 88 -15.06 19.78 3.36
N VAL A 89 -16.02 20.68 3.52
CA VAL A 89 -16.77 21.31 2.43
C VAL A 89 -16.67 22.82 2.57
N ASP A 90 -16.23 23.48 1.50
CA ASP A 90 -16.15 24.93 1.38
C ASP A 90 -17.18 25.41 0.34
N GLY A 91 -18.06 26.31 0.79
CA GLY A 91 -19.31 26.64 0.08
C GLY A 91 -20.32 25.49 0.04
N GLY A 92 -21.60 25.80 -0.15
CA GLY A 92 -22.63 24.78 -0.36
C GLY A 92 -23.10 24.03 0.88
N LYS A 93 -23.67 22.84 0.67
CA LYS A 93 -24.30 22.00 1.71
C LYS A 93 -23.85 20.55 1.59
N VAL A 94 -23.75 19.88 2.75
CA VAL A 94 -23.49 18.45 2.84
C VAL A 94 -24.61 17.73 3.59
N LYS A 95 -25.09 16.63 3.02
CA LYS A 95 -26.05 15.71 3.65
C LYS A 95 -25.44 14.31 3.70
N ILE A 96 -25.57 13.64 4.83
CA ILE A 96 -25.13 12.25 5.00
C ILE A 96 -26.33 11.41 5.41
N ASP A 97 -26.55 10.30 4.71
CA ASP A 97 -27.51 9.26 5.06
C ASP A 97 -26.78 7.91 5.23
N ASP A 98 -27.53 6.82 5.41
CA ASP A 98 -26.96 5.48 5.66
C ASP A 98 -26.32 4.83 4.44
N GLN A 99 -26.27 5.52 3.30
CA GLN A 99 -25.66 5.01 2.08
C GLN A 99 -24.63 5.96 1.48
N ASN A 100 -24.82 7.28 1.64
CA ASN A 100 -24.07 8.27 0.86
C ASN A 100 -23.80 9.58 1.60
N ILE A 101 -22.74 10.26 1.15
CA ILE A 101 -22.52 11.70 1.33
C ILE A 101 -22.97 12.39 0.05
N THR A 102 -23.86 13.37 0.17
CA THR A 102 -24.34 14.22 -0.93
C THR A 102 -23.86 15.64 -0.69
N VAL A 103 -23.21 16.23 -1.70
CA VAL A 103 -22.72 17.62 -1.70
C VAL A 103 -23.46 18.40 -2.78
N GLU A 104 -23.97 19.56 -2.41
CA GLU A 104 -24.71 20.46 -3.29
C GLU A 104 -24.14 21.89 -3.22
N GLY A 105 -23.84 22.47 -4.37
CA GLY A 105 -23.45 23.86 -4.51
C GLY A 105 -22.14 24.22 -3.81
N ALA A 106 -21.15 23.32 -3.76
CA ALA A 106 -19.86 23.61 -3.16
C ALA A 106 -18.88 24.27 -4.14
N ASP A 107 -17.84 24.91 -3.59
CA ASP A 107 -16.71 25.45 -4.34
C ASP A 107 -15.58 24.43 -4.34
N SER A 108 -15.35 23.81 -3.18
CA SER A 108 -14.40 22.73 -3.01
C SER A 108 -14.79 21.74 -1.93
N VAL A 109 -14.35 20.50 -2.07
CA VAL A 109 -14.51 19.45 -1.06
C VAL A 109 -13.22 18.68 -0.90
N THR A 110 -12.85 18.39 0.34
CA THR A 110 -11.83 17.41 0.68
C THR A 110 -12.47 16.21 1.37
N LEU A 111 -12.42 15.03 0.76
CA LEU A 111 -12.80 13.79 1.41
C LEU A 111 -11.56 13.18 2.06
N TYR A 112 -11.67 12.85 3.35
CA TYR A 112 -10.66 12.08 4.08
C TYR A 112 -11.20 10.67 4.29
N VAL A 113 -10.46 9.67 3.82
CA VAL A 113 -10.82 8.25 3.83
C VAL A 113 -9.78 7.47 4.64
N SER A 114 -10.20 6.85 5.73
CA SER A 114 -9.35 5.99 6.56
C SER A 114 -9.90 4.56 6.60
N SER A 115 -9.01 3.58 6.76
CA SER A 115 -9.41 2.18 6.92
C SER A 115 -8.65 1.52 8.06
N GLY A 116 -9.28 0.56 8.72
CA GLY A 116 -8.66 -0.27 9.75
C GLY A 116 -9.16 -1.71 9.70
N THR A 117 -8.36 -2.64 10.20
CA THR A 117 -8.75 -4.04 10.42
C THR A 117 -8.46 -4.45 11.87
N ASN A 118 -9.06 -5.55 12.31
CA ASN A 118 -8.74 -6.16 13.61
C ASN A 118 -7.40 -6.90 13.66
N PHE A 119 -6.69 -7.05 12.53
CA PHE A 119 -5.37 -7.69 12.48
C PHE A 119 -4.33 -6.91 13.29
N ILE A 120 -3.64 -7.56 14.23
CA ILE A 120 -2.48 -7.01 14.95
C ILE A 120 -1.21 -7.66 14.41
N ASN A 121 -1.18 -8.99 14.38
CA ASN A 121 -0.10 -9.79 13.81
C ASN A 121 -0.64 -11.18 13.40
N TYR A 122 0.23 -12.06 12.93
CA TYR A 122 -0.15 -13.38 12.39
C TYR A 122 -0.88 -14.32 13.38
N HIS A 123 -0.85 -14.05 14.68
CA HIS A 123 -1.50 -14.86 15.72
C HIS A 123 -2.42 -14.05 16.65
N ASP A 124 -2.64 -12.77 16.34
CA ASP A 124 -3.50 -11.87 17.12
C ASP A 124 -4.37 -11.00 16.21
N ILE A 125 -5.68 -11.23 16.33
CA ILE A 125 -6.74 -10.49 15.64
C ILE A 125 -7.71 -9.79 16.59
N SER A 126 -7.26 -9.54 17.83
CA SER A 126 -8.01 -8.84 18.88
C SER A 126 -8.13 -7.33 18.67
N GLY A 127 -7.52 -6.81 17.60
CA GLY A 127 -7.56 -5.39 17.27
C GLY A 127 -8.98 -4.87 17.03
N ASN A 128 -9.11 -3.54 17.11
CA ASN A 128 -10.37 -2.84 16.89
C ASN A 128 -10.29 -1.98 15.63
N GLU A 129 -10.95 -2.45 14.57
CA GLU A 129 -11.02 -1.82 13.25
C GLU A 129 -11.58 -0.39 13.32
N SER A 130 -12.66 -0.16 14.09
CA SER A 130 -13.30 1.14 14.28
C SER A 130 -12.35 2.13 14.97
N LYS A 131 -11.61 1.70 15.98
CA LYS A 131 -10.67 2.56 16.73
C LYS A 131 -9.49 2.94 15.83
N LYS A 132 -8.95 2.01 15.05
CA LYS A 132 -7.86 2.29 14.09
C LYS A 132 -8.30 3.27 13.01
N ALA A 133 -9.43 3.00 12.34
CA ALA A 133 -9.97 3.89 11.30
C ALA A 133 -10.24 5.30 11.86
N SER A 134 -10.86 5.40 13.04
CA SER A 134 -11.11 6.69 13.69
C SER A 134 -9.83 7.43 14.06
N GLY A 135 -8.82 6.70 14.57
CA GLY A 135 -7.53 7.26 14.97
C GLY A 135 -6.79 7.86 13.78
N TYR A 136 -6.66 7.13 12.67
CA TYR A 136 -6.04 7.67 11.46
C TYR A 136 -6.80 8.87 10.89
N LEU A 137 -8.13 8.80 10.85
CA LEU A 137 -8.94 9.91 10.35
C LEU A 137 -8.71 11.20 11.15
N SER A 138 -8.52 11.10 12.47
CA SER A 138 -8.28 12.26 13.33
C SER A 138 -6.93 12.95 13.11
N LEU A 139 -5.95 12.31 12.46
CA LEU A 139 -4.65 12.92 12.19
C LEU A 139 -4.73 14.02 11.11
N ALA A 140 -5.65 13.88 10.15
CA ALA A 140 -5.84 14.83 9.06
C ALA A 140 -6.99 15.82 9.31
N LEU A 141 -8.03 15.43 10.05
CA LEU A 141 -9.20 16.28 10.26
C LEU A 141 -8.88 17.56 11.04
N GLY A 142 -9.48 18.67 10.62
CA GLY A 142 -9.30 19.99 11.24
C GLY A 142 -8.07 20.76 10.78
N ARG A 143 -7.25 20.17 9.90
CA ARG A 143 -6.08 20.82 9.31
C ARG A 143 -6.39 21.30 7.88
N PRO A 144 -5.81 22.42 7.43
CA PRO A 144 -5.96 22.87 6.05
C PRO A 144 -5.43 21.83 5.06
N TYR A 145 -6.15 21.64 3.95
CA TYR A 145 -5.74 20.74 2.86
C TYR A 145 -4.30 21.02 2.39
N SER A 146 -3.93 22.29 2.28
CA SER A 146 -2.59 22.71 1.85
C SER A 146 -1.50 22.18 2.78
N GLN A 147 -1.73 22.16 4.08
CA GLN A 147 -0.79 21.62 5.07
C GLN A 147 -0.66 20.11 4.92
N VAL A 148 -1.78 19.38 4.85
CA VAL A 148 -1.80 17.91 4.67
C VAL A 148 -1.06 17.51 3.39
N LEU A 149 -1.28 18.24 2.29
CA LEU A 149 -0.59 18.02 1.03
C LEU A 149 0.92 18.29 1.12
N GLN A 150 1.32 19.40 1.76
CA GLN A 150 2.73 19.76 1.88
C GLN A 150 3.52 18.75 2.70
N GLU A 151 2.98 18.30 3.82
CA GLU A 151 3.64 17.30 4.68
C GLU A 151 3.74 15.93 4.00
N HIS A 152 2.69 15.51 3.26
CA HIS A 152 2.75 14.32 2.40
C HIS A 152 3.88 14.41 1.37
N ILE A 153 3.95 15.52 0.63
CA ILE A 153 4.98 15.72 -0.40
C ILE A 153 6.37 15.72 0.23
N ALA A 154 6.55 16.42 1.36
CA ALA A 154 7.83 16.48 2.06
C ALA A 154 8.32 15.08 2.46
N LEU A 155 7.49 14.30 3.16
CA LEU A 155 7.86 12.97 3.63
C LEU A 155 8.10 11.98 2.47
N TYR A 156 7.31 12.06 1.40
CA TYR A 156 7.55 11.27 0.19
C TYR A 156 8.91 11.61 -0.47
N LYS A 157 9.22 12.90 -0.58
CA LYS A 157 10.46 13.37 -1.23
C LYS A 157 11.71 13.02 -0.44
N GLU A 158 11.63 12.86 0.88
CA GLU A 158 12.75 12.36 1.69
C GLU A 158 13.30 11.02 1.19
N GLN A 159 12.45 10.15 0.61
CA GLN A 159 12.84 8.89 -0.02
C GLN A 159 13.02 9.02 -1.54
N PHE A 160 12.06 9.64 -2.22
CA PHE A 160 12.02 9.61 -3.68
C PHE A 160 13.12 10.43 -4.35
N ASP A 161 13.48 11.60 -3.80
CA ASP A 161 14.45 12.52 -4.41
C ASP A 161 15.91 12.06 -4.23
N ARG A 162 16.17 11.01 -3.42
CA ARG A 162 17.52 10.50 -3.15
C ARG A 162 18.26 10.01 -4.40
N VAL A 163 17.54 9.60 -5.44
CA VAL A 163 18.13 9.09 -6.69
C VAL A 163 17.46 9.74 -7.88
N ARG A 164 18.30 10.31 -8.75
CA ARG A 164 17.92 10.78 -10.08
C ARG A 164 18.71 9.99 -11.12
N LEU A 165 18.03 9.60 -12.18
CA LEU A 165 18.62 9.04 -13.39
C LEU A 165 18.26 9.98 -14.54
N ASP A 166 19.24 10.31 -15.38
CA ASP A 166 19.05 11.16 -16.55
C ASP A 166 19.77 10.51 -17.72
N LEU A 167 19.00 10.05 -18.71
CA LEU A 167 19.51 9.46 -19.96
C LEU A 167 19.17 10.33 -21.17
N GLY A 168 18.75 11.59 -20.94
CA GLY A 168 18.23 12.49 -21.96
C GLY A 168 16.72 12.37 -22.18
N THR A 169 16.21 13.24 -23.06
CA THR A 169 14.78 13.36 -23.40
C THR A 169 14.59 13.40 -24.92
N SER A 170 13.35 13.28 -25.38
CA SER A 170 12.98 13.45 -26.79
C SER A 170 11.57 14.00 -26.93
N GLU A 171 11.16 14.35 -28.16
CA GLU A 171 9.78 14.76 -28.42
C GLU A 171 8.74 13.69 -28.02
N ARG A 172 9.13 12.40 -27.98
CA ARG A 172 8.26 11.32 -27.48
C ARG A 172 7.88 11.51 -26.02
N ALA A 173 8.69 12.19 -25.21
CA ALA A 173 8.41 12.42 -23.79
C ALA A 173 7.15 13.27 -23.55
N LYS A 174 6.66 14.00 -24.56
CA LYS A 174 5.43 14.81 -24.50
C LYS A 174 4.16 13.99 -24.77
N LEU A 175 4.29 12.77 -25.28
CA LEU A 175 3.15 11.89 -25.56
C LEU A 175 2.59 11.28 -24.27
N GLU A 176 1.33 10.88 -24.31
CA GLU A 176 0.74 10.06 -23.25
C GLU A 176 1.53 8.76 -23.07
N THR A 177 1.69 8.32 -21.80
CA THR A 177 2.51 7.16 -21.45
C THR A 177 2.16 5.89 -22.24
N VAL A 178 0.87 5.66 -22.54
CA VAL A 178 0.43 4.50 -23.34
C VAL A 178 1.04 4.54 -24.74
N LYS A 179 1.02 5.71 -25.40
CA LYS A 179 1.63 5.88 -26.72
C LYS A 179 3.15 5.78 -26.68
N ARG A 180 3.78 6.22 -25.58
CA ARG A 180 5.22 6.05 -25.39
C ARG A 180 5.60 4.57 -25.32
N ILE A 181 4.83 3.75 -24.60
CA ILE A 181 5.03 2.29 -24.50
C ILE A 181 4.85 1.63 -25.86
N GLU A 182 3.76 1.93 -26.59
CA GLU A 182 3.49 1.36 -27.92
C GLU A 182 4.64 1.59 -28.90
N LEU A 183 5.30 2.75 -28.81
CA LEU A 183 6.34 3.19 -29.75
C LEU A 183 7.77 2.95 -29.22
N PHE A 184 7.93 2.31 -28.05
CA PHE A 184 9.24 2.20 -27.40
C PHE A 184 10.27 1.42 -28.23
N ASN A 185 9.82 0.39 -28.94
CA ASN A 185 10.67 -0.45 -29.80
C ASN A 185 11.31 0.32 -30.97
N GLU A 186 10.87 1.55 -31.27
CA GLU A 186 11.55 2.40 -32.26
C GLU A 186 12.90 2.96 -31.75
N GLY A 187 13.21 2.84 -30.44
CA GLY A 187 14.47 3.30 -29.86
C GLY A 187 14.60 4.82 -29.71
N LYS A 188 13.49 5.56 -29.77
CA LYS A 188 13.47 7.04 -29.78
C LYS A 188 13.03 7.69 -28.47
N ASP A 189 12.85 6.91 -27.40
CA ASP A 189 12.39 7.41 -26.09
C ASP A 189 13.14 6.78 -24.92
N VAL A 190 14.43 7.13 -24.80
CA VAL A 190 15.28 6.73 -23.65
C VAL A 190 14.71 7.18 -22.31
N SER A 191 13.94 8.27 -22.29
CA SER A 191 13.32 8.79 -21.07
C SER A 191 12.19 7.91 -20.54
N LEU A 192 11.63 6.99 -21.35
CA LEU A 192 10.65 6.02 -20.87
C LEU A 192 11.30 4.96 -19.97
N ALA A 193 12.54 4.55 -20.27
CA ALA A 193 13.30 3.66 -19.39
C ALA A 193 13.58 4.33 -18.03
N VAL A 194 13.90 5.63 -18.03
CA VAL A 194 14.04 6.44 -16.80
C VAL A 194 12.72 6.51 -16.04
N LEU A 195 11.60 6.71 -16.75
CA LEU A 195 10.26 6.72 -16.14
C LEU A 195 9.96 5.38 -15.45
N LEU A 196 10.25 4.25 -16.12
CA LEU A 196 10.01 2.91 -15.58
C LEU A 196 10.90 2.61 -14.36
N PHE A 197 12.18 3.01 -14.40
CA PHE A 197 13.08 2.91 -13.25
C PHE A 197 12.54 3.68 -12.03
N GLN A 198 12.13 4.94 -12.23
CA GLN A 198 11.54 5.74 -11.16
C GLN A 198 10.18 5.20 -10.70
N TYR A 199 9.43 4.54 -11.59
CA TYR A 199 8.17 3.90 -11.23
C TYR A 199 8.37 2.72 -10.27
N GLY A 200 9.42 1.92 -10.43
CA GLY A 200 9.78 0.87 -9.47
C GLY A 200 10.04 1.42 -8.07
N ARG A 201 10.81 2.51 -7.97
CA ARG A 201 11.05 3.23 -6.69
C ARG A 201 9.76 3.76 -6.08
N TYR A 202 8.93 4.42 -6.89
CA TYR A 202 7.63 4.94 -6.47
C TYR A 202 6.72 3.83 -5.91
N LEU A 203 6.67 2.68 -6.59
CA LEU A 203 5.85 1.54 -6.16
C LEU A 203 6.36 0.95 -4.85
N LEU A 204 7.67 0.82 -4.67
CA LEU A 204 8.23 0.28 -3.43
C LEU A 204 7.96 1.21 -2.24
N ILE A 205 8.20 2.52 -2.40
CA ILE A 205 7.86 3.54 -1.38
C ILE A 205 6.37 3.45 -1.03
N SER A 206 5.50 3.29 -2.04
CA SER A 206 4.04 3.30 -1.87
C SER A 206 3.43 1.99 -1.37
N SER A 207 4.21 0.90 -1.30
CA SER A 207 3.71 -0.43 -0.91
C SER A 207 4.44 -1.06 0.28
N SER A 208 5.62 -0.55 0.65
CA SER A 208 6.41 -1.08 1.75
C SER A 208 7.02 0.06 2.57
N GLN A 209 6.48 0.30 3.77
CA GLN A 209 6.98 1.31 4.71
C GLN A 209 7.14 0.69 6.11
N PRO A 210 8.09 1.19 6.93
CA PRO A 210 8.27 0.76 8.32
C PRO A 210 6.95 0.61 9.10
N GLY A 211 6.79 -0.52 9.80
CA GLY A 211 5.59 -0.86 10.56
C GLY A 211 4.41 -1.38 9.72
N GLY A 212 4.57 -1.50 8.39
CA GLY A 212 3.63 -2.15 7.49
C GLY A 212 3.89 -3.63 7.27
N GLN A 213 3.16 -4.22 6.32
CA GLN A 213 3.44 -5.55 5.77
C GLN A 213 4.33 -5.41 4.52
N PRO A 214 5.10 -6.45 4.15
CA PRO A 214 5.87 -6.40 2.93
C PRO A 214 4.98 -6.36 1.67
N ALA A 215 5.53 -5.86 0.57
CA ALA A 215 4.89 -5.83 -0.73
C ALA A 215 4.65 -7.26 -1.24
N ASN A 216 3.38 -7.60 -1.50
CA ASN A 216 3.00 -8.91 -2.02
C ASN A 216 3.14 -8.99 -3.55
N LEU A 217 2.64 -10.05 -4.19
CA LEU A 217 2.67 -10.20 -5.67
C LEU A 217 2.08 -9.02 -6.46
N GLN A 218 1.25 -8.19 -5.84
CA GLN A 218 0.61 -7.02 -6.42
C GLN A 218 0.93 -5.73 -5.63
N GLY A 219 2.01 -5.73 -4.84
CA GLY A 219 2.32 -4.65 -3.90
C GLY A 219 1.28 -4.57 -2.79
N ILE A 220 0.30 -3.67 -2.99
CA ILE A 220 -0.92 -3.52 -2.17
C ILE A 220 -2.20 -3.35 -3.02
N TRP A 221 -2.10 -3.46 -4.35
CA TRP A 221 -3.17 -3.08 -5.28
C TRP A 221 -3.86 -4.30 -5.87
N ASN A 222 -5.02 -4.66 -5.32
CA ASN A 222 -5.84 -5.78 -5.79
C ASN A 222 -7.32 -5.44 -5.71
N ASN A 223 -8.09 -5.79 -6.75
CA ASN A 223 -9.54 -5.63 -6.79
C ASN A 223 -10.32 -6.95 -6.88
N LYS A 224 -9.63 -8.10 -6.80
CA LYS A 224 -10.24 -9.44 -6.92
C LYS A 224 -10.31 -10.14 -5.56
N LEU A 225 -11.44 -10.77 -5.26
CA LEU A 225 -11.58 -11.61 -4.05
C LEU A 225 -10.77 -12.91 -4.12
N ALA A 226 -10.51 -13.39 -5.34
CA ALA A 226 -9.61 -14.49 -5.64
C ALA A 226 -8.58 -13.94 -6.63
N ALA A 227 -7.50 -13.40 -6.07
CA ALA A 227 -6.40 -12.86 -6.86
C ALA A 227 -5.61 -13.99 -7.55
N PRO A 228 -4.97 -13.74 -8.70
CA PRO A 228 -3.99 -14.67 -9.26
C PRO A 228 -2.93 -15.01 -8.20
N TRP A 229 -2.73 -16.30 -7.94
CA TRP A 229 -1.85 -16.82 -6.87
C TRP A 229 -2.12 -16.14 -5.50
N ASP A 230 -3.39 -15.84 -5.23
CA ASP A 230 -3.92 -15.22 -4.02
C ASP A 230 -3.33 -13.86 -3.65
N GLY A 231 -2.52 -13.25 -4.52
CA GLY A 231 -1.75 -12.06 -4.15
C GLY A 231 -0.87 -12.30 -2.92
N LYS A 232 -0.40 -13.53 -2.70
CA LYS A 232 0.39 -13.98 -1.55
C LYS A 232 1.85 -13.49 -1.64
N TYR A 233 2.70 -14.05 -0.78
CA TYR A 233 4.15 -13.95 -0.87
C TYR A 233 4.69 -15.24 -1.46
N THR A 234 5.08 -15.21 -2.73
CA THR A 234 5.80 -16.31 -3.39
C THR A 234 7.29 -16.06 -3.25
N ILE A 235 7.93 -16.85 -2.41
CA ILE A 235 9.28 -16.68 -1.87
C ILE A 235 10.26 -17.71 -2.47
N ASN A 236 10.10 -17.95 -3.77
CA ASN A 236 11.07 -18.69 -4.58
C ASN A 236 11.57 -17.86 -5.77
N ILE A 237 11.27 -16.55 -5.78
CA ILE A 237 11.77 -15.51 -6.69
C ILE A 237 10.99 -14.20 -6.51
N ASN A 238 9.65 -14.25 -6.40
CA ASN A 238 8.81 -13.07 -6.61
C ASN A 238 8.94 -12.05 -5.48
N THR A 239 8.81 -12.50 -4.24
CA THR A 239 8.95 -11.61 -3.07
C THR A 239 10.39 -11.14 -2.92
N GLU A 240 11.39 -11.96 -3.22
CA GLU A 240 12.79 -11.54 -3.26
C GLU A 240 12.98 -10.40 -4.28
N MET A 241 12.44 -10.59 -5.49
CA MET A 241 12.52 -9.61 -6.58
C MET A 241 11.90 -8.27 -6.22
N ASN A 242 10.79 -8.25 -5.47
CA ASN A 242 10.18 -7.01 -4.99
C ASN A 242 11.17 -6.14 -4.20
N TYR A 243 12.14 -6.75 -3.52
CA TYR A 243 13.07 -6.08 -2.62
C TYR A 243 14.49 -5.89 -3.17
N TRP A 244 14.81 -6.40 -4.36
CA TRP A 244 16.10 -6.11 -5.00
C TRP A 244 16.39 -4.60 -5.14
N PRO A 245 15.40 -3.73 -5.43
CA PRO A 245 15.66 -2.30 -5.51
C PRO A 245 15.91 -1.62 -4.15
N ALA A 246 15.51 -2.24 -3.02
CA ALA A 246 15.43 -1.54 -1.73
C ALA A 246 16.77 -0.90 -1.33
N GLU A 247 17.86 -1.66 -1.39
CA GLU A 247 19.16 -1.16 -0.96
C GLU A 247 19.88 -0.38 -2.07
N VAL A 248 20.02 -0.97 -3.26
CA VAL A 248 20.81 -0.38 -4.35
C VAL A 248 20.19 0.91 -4.89
N THR A 249 18.89 1.10 -4.72
CA THR A 249 18.21 2.35 -5.04
C THR A 249 18.02 3.25 -3.82
N ASN A 250 18.71 3.07 -2.70
CA ASN A 250 18.69 4.01 -1.57
C ASN A 250 17.28 4.20 -0.96
N LEU A 251 16.60 3.08 -0.72
CA LEU A 251 15.27 2.96 -0.09
C LEU A 251 15.31 1.94 1.06
N SER A 252 16.42 1.84 1.80
CA SER A 252 16.67 0.80 2.80
C SER A 252 15.54 0.66 3.85
N GLU A 253 14.88 1.75 4.21
CA GLU A 253 13.75 1.73 5.16
C GLU A 253 12.56 0.92 4.64
N THR A 254 12.36 0.88 3.32
CA THR A 254 11.30 0.08 2.69
C THR A 254 11.52 -1.42 2.85
N HIS A 255 12.73 -1.87 3.18
CA HIS A 255 13.08 -3.28 3.37
C HIS A 255 12.64 -3.84 4.73
N GLN A 256 12.41 -2.97 5.71
CA GLN A 256 12.09 -3.33 7.10
C GLN A 256 10.87 -4.26 7.25
N PRO A 257 9.75 -4.09 6.50
CA PRO A 257 8.63 -5.02 6.56
C PRO A 257 8.99 -6.45 6.15
N LEU A 258 9.95 -6.64 5.23
CA LEU A 258 10.43 -7.98 4.87
C LEU A 258 11.22 -8.60 6.02
N PHE A 259 12.06 -7.82 6.70
CA PHE A 259 12.82 -8.31 7.85
C PHE A 259 11.92 -8.76 8.99
N GLU A 260 10.84 -8.01 9.28
CA GLU A 260 9.87 -8.42 10.29
C GLU A 260 9.15 -9.71 9.85
N MET A 261 8.77 -9.84 8.57
CA MET A 261 8.21 -11.08 8.05
C MET A 261 9.19 -12.25 8.22
N VAL A 262 10.48 -12.11 7.90
CA VAL A 262 11.49 -13.17 8.07
C VAL A 262 11.64 -13.55 9.55
N LYS A 263 11.62 -12.58 10.45
CA LYS A 263 11.63 -12.83 11.89
C LYS A 263 10.40 -13.62 12.33
N GLU A 264 9.20 -13.27 11.87
CA GLU A 264 7.97 -14.01 12.18
C GLU A 264 7.98 -15.44 11.57
N LEU A 265 8.44 -15.60 10.33
CA LEU A 265 8.63 -16.90 9.68
C LEU A 265 9.66 -17.76 10.42
N SER A 266 10.70 -17.15 11.01
CA SER A 266 11.65 -17.88 11.84
C SER A 266 11.04 -18.42 13.13
N VAL A 267 9.87 -17.91 13.55
CA VAL A 267 9.10 -18.43 14.67
C VAL A 267 8.21 -19.58 14.21
N THR A 268 7.35 -19.33 13.21
CA THR A 268 6.40 -20.35 12.72
C THR A 268 7.09 -21.53 12.04
N GLY A 269 8.18 -21.26 11.31
CA GLY A 269 8.96 -22.25 10.58
C GLY A 269 9.74 -23.24 11.46
N ARG A 270 9.93 -22.95 12.76
CA ARG A 270 10.51 -23.94 13.71
C ARG A 270 9.60 -25.15 13.87
N GLU A 271 8.29 -24.91 13.93
CA GLU A 271 7.32 -26.00 14.05
C GLU A 271 7.32 -26.85 12.79
N THR A 272 7.35 -26.24 11.61
CA THR A 272 7.46 -26.96 10.33
C THR A 272 8.75 -27.79 10.26
N ALA A 273 9.90 -27.23 10.65
CA ALA A 273 11.18 -27.94 10.65
C ALA A 273 11.16 -29.17 11.57
N ARG A 274 10.61 -29.00 12.79
CA ARG A 274 10.49 -30.06 13.80
C ARG A 274 9.49 -31.15 13.37
N ALA A 275 8.27 -30.75 13.02
CA ALA A 275 7.17 -31.67 12.79
C ALA A 275 7.28 -32.43 11.46
N MET A 276 7.81 -31.80 10.41
CA MET A 276 7.90 -32.41 9.07
C MET A 276 9.25 -33.08 8.80
N TYR A 277 10.33 -32.56 9.38
CA TYR A 277 11.70 -33.00 9.04
C TYR A 277 12.50 -33.51 10.24
N GLY A 278 12.01 -33.36 11.48
CA GLY A 278 12.80 -33.70 12.67
C GLY A 278 14.07 -32.86 12.82
N CYS A 279 14.12 -31.69 12.19
CA CYS A 279 15.30 -30.83 12.17
C CYS A 279 15.20 -29.69 13.18
N ASN A 280 16.36 -29.23 13.64
CA ASN A 280 16.51 -27.94 14.34
C ASN A 280 16.42 -26.77 13.35
N GLY A 281 16.38 -25.53 13.87
CA GLY A 281 16.28 -24.33 13.04
C GLY A 281 14.85 -24.08 12.58
N TRP A 282 14.68 -23.41 11.45
CA TRP A 282 13.37 -23.09 10.87
C TRP A 282 13.40 -23.25 9.35
N VAL A 283 12.24 -23.53 8.76
CA VAL A 283 12.08 -23.70 7.31
C VAL A 283 10.82 -22.96 6.83
N ALA A 284 10.88 -22.43 5.61
CA ALA A 284 9.72 -21.97 4.87
C ALA A 284 9.86 -22.45 3.41
N HIS A 285 8.74 -22.85 2.81
CA HIS A 285 8.68 -23.34 1.44
C HIS A 285 8.44 -22.20 0.44
N HIS A 286 8.04 -22.49 -0.80
CA HIS A 286 7.94 -21.49 -1.85
C HIS A 286 6.86 -20.41 -1.66
N ASN A 287 5.89 -20.57 -0.75
CA ASN A 287 4.81 -19.62 -0.53
C ASN A 287 4.56 -19.39 0.98
N THR A 288 4.18 -18.17 1.33
CA THR A 288 3.61 -17.78 2.63
C THR A 288 2.51 -16.72 2.43
N ASP A 289 1.79 -16.39 3.49
CA ASP A 289 0.73 -15.38 3.50
C ASP A 289 0.80 -14.48 4.75
N ILE A 290 -0.27 -13.74 5.00
CA ILE A 290 -0.41 -12.85 6.17
C ILE A 290 -0.35 -13.59 7.51
N TRP A 291 -0.63 -14.90 7.51
CA TRP A 291 -0.64 -15.78 8.69
C TRP A 291 0.69 -16.50 8.91
N ARG A 292 1.70 -16.23 8.06
CA ARG A 292 3.06 -16.79 8.19
C ARG A 292 3.09 -18.32 8.11
N ALA A 293 2.25 -18.89 7.25
CA ALA A 293 2.28 -20.31 6.92
C ALA A 293 3.62 -20.70 6.28
N THR A 294 4.23 -21.79 6.75
CA THR A 294 5.57 -22.23 6.31
C THR A 294 5.62 -23.64 5.75
N GLY A 295 4.51 -24.39 5.79
CA GLY A 295 4.39 -25.71 5.17
C GLY A 295 4.44 -25.65 3.63
N PRO A 296 4.63 -26.80 2.95
CA PRO A 296 4.55 -26.86 1.49
C PRO A 296 3.13 -26.54 1.03
N VAL A 297 3.01 -25.72 -0.02
CA VAL A 297 1.73 -25.25 -0.58
C VAL A 297 1.48 -25.91 -1.94
N ASP A 298 0.21 -26.06 -2.33
CA ASP A 298 -0.24 -26.64 -3.59
C ASP A 298 0.23 -28.08 -3.85
N LYS A 299 0.89 -28.33 -4.98
CA LYS A 299 1.30 -29.67 -5.45
C LYS A 299 2.79 -29.86 -5.22
N ALA A 300 3.20 -31.10 -4.93
CA ALA A 300 4.60 -31.44 -4.65
C ALA A 300 5.60 -30.89 -5.68
N PHE A 301 5.29 -30.95 -6.99
CA PHE A 301 6.16 -30.44 -8.06
C PHE A 301 6.68 -29.01 -7.84
N TYR A 302 5.87 -28.11 -7.25
CA TYR A 302 6.27 -26.74 -6.90
C TYR A 302 6.42 -26.55 -5.37
N GLY A 303 5.58 -27.23 -4.60
CA GLY A 303 5.38 -27.07 -3.17
C GLY A 303 6.53 -27.53 -2.29
N THR A 304 7.16 -28.65 -2.65
CA THR A 304 8.23 -29.28 -1.85
C THR A 304 9.60 -28.68 -2.17
N TRP A 305 9.70 -27.36 -2.08
CA TRP A 305 10.95 -26.62 -2.23
C TRP A 305 11.26 -25.90 -0.91
N PRO A 306 12.09 -26.47 -0.01
CA PRO A 306 12.27 -26.00 1.36
C PRO A 306 13.35 -24.90 1.51
N MET A 307 13.53 -24.06 0.48
CA MET A 307 14.63 -23.08 0.43
C MET A 307 14.15 -21.62 0.47
N GLY A 308 12.85 -21.37 0.64
CA GLY A 308 12.30 -20.00 0.64
C GLY A 308 12.76 -19.21 1.84
N GLY A 309 12.70 -19.82 3.03
CA GLY A 309 13.24 -19.22 4.24
C GLY A 309 14.74 -18.90 4.11
N ALA A 310 15.51 -19.83 3.53
CA ALA A 310 16.94 -19.65 3.33
C ALA A 310 17.26 -18.48 2.38
N TRP A 311 16.57 -18.39 1.23
CA TRP A 311 16.78 -17.28 0.28
C TRP A 311 16.39 -15.95 0.91
N LEU A 312 15.27 -15.87 1.61
CA LEU A 312 14.88 -14.64 2.31
C LEU A 312 15.95 -14.16 3.32
N THR A 313 16.73 -15.06 3.95
CA THR A 313 17.82 -14.62 4.85
C THR A 313 18.94 -13.87 4.12
N THR A 314 19.12 -14.04 2.81
CA THR A 314 20.12 -13.28 2.06
C THR A 314 19.80 -11.79 2.08
N HIS A 315 18.53 -11.39 2.20
CA HIS A 315 18.15 -9.98 2.31
C HIS A 315 18.64 -9.34 3.62
N LEU A 316 18.66 -10.09 4.73
CA LEU A 316 19.24 -9.63 6.00
C LEU A 316 20.75 -9.37 5.83
N TRP A 317 21.44 -10.28 5.15
CA TRP A 317 22.86 -10.15 4.87
C TRP A 317 23.17 -8.98 3.93
N GLN A 318 22.39 -8.80 2.86
CA GLN A 318 22.55 -7.68 1.92
C GLN A 318 22.39 -6.34 2.63
N HIS A 319 21.39 -6.20 3.49
CA HIS A 319 21.20 -5.00 4.28
C HIS A 319 22.40 -4.72 5.20
N TYR A 320 22.86 -5.74 5.94
CA TYR A 320 24.05 -5.62 6.77
C TYR A 320 25.29 -5.21 5.96
N TYR A 321 25.51 -5.81 4.79
CA TYR A 321 26.64 -5.53 3.92
C TYR A 321 26.66 -4.07 3.43
N ILE A 322 25.48 -3.50 3.15
CA ILE A 322 25.35 -2.14 2.59
C ILE A 322 25.34 -1.05 3.68
N VAL A 323 24.66 -1.29 4.82
CA VAL A 323 24.44 -0.27 5.86
C VAL A 323 25.48 -0.35 7.00
N GLY A 324 26.13 -1.51 7.19
CA GLY A 324 27.11 -1.72 8.26
C GLY A 324 26.50 -1.97 9.66
N THR A 325 27.38 -2.18 10.65
CA THR A 325 27.04 -2.69 12.00
C THR A 325 26.25 -1.73 12.90
N SER A 326 26.27 -0.42 12.63
CA SER A 326 25.73 0.59 13.58
C SER A 326 24.21 0.61 13.70
N CYS A 327 23.47 -0.07 12.81
CA CYS A 327 22.01 0.03 12.72
C CYS A 327 21.24 -1.28 12.97
N PHE A 328 21.89 -2.45 13.04
CA PHE A 328 21.15 -3.72 12.85
C PHE A 328 21.07 -4.66 14.06
N PHE A 329 22.06 -4.67 14.97
CA PHE A 329 22.04 -5.59 16.12
C PHE A 329 21.94 -4.82 17.44
N PRO A 330 21.00 -5.15 18.35
CA PRO A 330 21.16 -4.75 19.73
C PRO A 330 22.50 -5.32 20.24
N LYS A 331 23.30 -4.48 20.90
CA LYS A 331 24.60 -4.87 21.46
C LYS A 331 24.49 -6.23 22.17
N PRO A 332 25.46 -7.14 22.01
CA PRO A 332 25.45 -8.39 22.76
C PRO A 332 25.40 -8.04 24.25
N ILE A 333 24.43 -8.61 24.97
CA ILE A 333 24.45 -8.64 26.42
C ILE A 333 25.69 -9.43 26.78
N ARG A 334 26.74 -8.73 27.20
CA ARG A 334 27.91 -9.36 27.81
C ARG A 334 27.43 -9.92 29.14
N HIS A 335 27.41 -11.25 29.25
CA HIS A 335 27.34 -11.94 30.54
C HIS A 335 28.63 -11.71 31.33
#